data_AF-A0A2N8K8D8-F1
#
_entry.id   AF-A0A2N8K8D8-F1
#
_cell.length_a   1.000
_cell.length_b   1.000
_cell.length_c   1.000
_cell.angle_alpha   90.00
_cell.angle_beta   90.00
_cell.angle_gamma   90.00
#
_symmetry.space_group_name_H-M   'P 1'
#
loop_
_entity.id
_entity.type
_entity.pdbx_description
1 polymer ?
#
loop_
_entity_poly.entity_id
_entity_poly.type
_entity_poly.pdbx_seq_one_letter_code
_entity_poly.pdbx_strand_id
1 'polypeptide(L)'
;MRCAVCSRQAKGLGYFNPRLRRSDPRRYSDRWVFCSMPCQNAFSRLMERLTQFQEDAVIDPSDMELAAMQSALGPLGEYVASIGMDRPLADYGKDEVLRLVEVVVDAYQAHMLAEHERMVERDRTFFEQLASRKATAGTGGDHHRIPF
;
A
#
# COMPACT_ATOMS: atom_id res chain seq x y z
N MET A 1 26.87 5.35 -26.08
CA MET A 1 26.05 5.48 -24.85
C MET A 1 25.96 4.13 -24.15
N ARG A 2 26.05 4.11 -22.80
CA ARG A 2 25.98 2.88 -21.99
C ARG A 2 24.63 2.79 -21.28
N CYS A 3 24.14 1.56 -21.09
CA CYS A 3 22.92 1.28 -20.35
C CYS A 3 23.03 1.80 -18.92
N ALA A 4 22.04 2.58 -18.46
CA ALA A 4 22.04 3.15 -17.11
C ALA A 4 21.92 2.09 -16.00
N VAL A 5 21.46 0.87 -16.32
CA VAL A 5 21.27 -0.22 -15.35
C VAL A 5 22.45 -1.19 -15.33
N CYS A 6 22.87 -1.68 -16.51
CA CYS A 6 23.86 -2.78 -16.60
C CYS A 6 25.15 -2.40 -17.33
N SER A 7 25.34 -1.12 -17.69
CA SER A 7 26.52 -0.58 -18.38
C SER A 7 26.87 -1.17 -19.77
N ARG A 8 26.10 -2.14 -20.29
CA ARG A 8 26.24 -2.65 -21.68
C ARG A 8 25.89 -1.58 -22.72
N GLN A 9 26.24 -1.80 -23.98
CA GLN A 9 25.87 -0.89 -25.08
C GLN A 9 24.34 -0.73 -25.17
N ALA A 10 23.86 0.52 -25.16
CA ALA A 10 22.43 0.82 -25.28
C ALA A 10 21.90 0.54 -26.69
N LYS A 11 20.63 0.17 -26.82
CA LYS A 11 19.98 -0.24 -28.08
C LYS A 11 18.78 0.63 -28.46
N GLY A 12 18.81 1.91 -28.09
CA GLY A 12 17.79 2.89 -28.48
C GLY A 12 16.57 3.00 -27.55
N LEU A 13 16.54 2.27 -26.44
CA LEU A 13 15.53 2.44 -25.39
C LEU A 13 15.93 3.58 -24.46
N GLY A 14 14.97 4.39 -23.98
CA GLY A 14 15.24 5.51 -23.09
C GLY A 14 14.07 5.88 -22.19
N TYR A 15 14.33 6.79 -21.25
CA TYR A 15 13.33 7.35 -20.34
C TYR A 15 12.83 8.70 -20.88
N PHE A 16 11.51 8.91 -20.82
CA PHE A 16 10.90 10.20 -21.08
C PHE A 16 10.13 10.67 -19.86
N ASN A 17 10.22 11.96 -19.54
CA ASN A 17 9.47 12.58 -18.47
C ASN A 17 8.08 13.01 -19.00
N PRO A 18 6.98 12.38 -18.56
CA PRO A 18 5.64 12.70 -19.07
C PRO A 18 5.16 14.11 -18.71
N ARG A 19 5.70 14.71 -17.63
CA ARG A 19 5.28 16.03 -17.13
C ARG A 19 5.74 17.19 -18.00
N LEU A 20 6.75 16.95 -18.83
CA LEU A 20 7.29 17.98 -19.71
C LEU A 20 6.59 17.94 -21.07
N ARG A 21 6.29 19.14 -21.59
CA ARG A 21 5.71 19.31 -22.93
C ARG A 21 6.63 18.68 -23.98
N ARG A 22 6.05 18.16 -25.06
CA ARG A 22 6.81 17.52 -26.15
C ARG A 22 7.93 18.38 -26.74
N SER A 23 7.78 19.70 -26.68
CA SER A 23 8.75 20.69 -27.14
C SER A 23 9.88 20.98 -26.15
N ASP A 24 9.78 20.54 -24.89
CA ASP A 24 10.82 20.77 -23.89
C ASP A 24 11.98 19.78 -24.11
N PRO A 25 13.21 20.26 -24.35
CA PRO A 25 14.37 19.39 -24.55
C PRO A 25 14.67 18.47 -23.37
N ARG A 26 14.28 18.85 -22.15
CA ARG A 26 14.49 18.05 -20.93
C ARG A 26 13.53 16.88 -20.82
N ARG A 27 12.54 16.78 -21.73
CA ARG A 27 11.57 15.68 -21.76
C ARG A 27 12.25 14.34 -22.01
N TYR A 28 13.27 14.31 -22.84
CA TYR A 28 14.08 13.13 -23.11
C TYR A 28 15.44 13.34 -22.46
N SER A 29 15.91 12.36 -21.71
CA SER A 29 17.22 12.45 -21.10
C SER A 29 18.15 11.44 -21.73
N ASP A 30 19.13 11.95 -22.46
CA ASP A 30 20.14 11.15 -23.15
C ASP A 30 20.97 10.28 -22.19
N ARG A 31 20.98 10.63 -20.90
CA ARG A 31 21.67 9.87 -19.85
C ARG A 31 20.96 8.54 -19.52
N TRP A 32 19.65 8.48 -19.64
CA TRP A 32 18.86 7.33 -19.21
C TRP A 32 18.44 6.49 -20.41
N VAL A 33 19.42 5.75 -20.93
CA VAL A 33 19.24 4.82 -22.06
C VAL A 33 19.49 3.38 -21.64
N PHE A 34 18.86 2.41 -22.33
CA PHE A 34 18.84 1.00 -21.93
C PHE A 34 19.23 0.05 -23.07
N CYS A 35 19.79 -1.10 -22.71
CA CYS A 35 20.19 -2.14 -23.69
C CYS A 35 19.06 -3.13 -24.03
N SER A 36 18.01 -3.21 -23.21
CA SER A 36 16.92 -4.18 -23.36
C SER A 36 15.69 -3.76 -22.54
N MET A 37 14.50 -4.30 -22.87
CA MET A 37 13.27 -4.03 -22.12
C MET A 37 13.35 -4.44 -20.65
N PRO A 38 13.99 -5.56 -20.24
CA PRO A 38 14.18 -5.87 -18.83
C PRO A 38 14.94 -4.79 -18.05
N CYS A 39 15.98 -4.19 -18.65
CA CYS A 39 16.70 -3.08 -18.02
C CYS A 39 15.83 -1.81 -17.94
N GLN A 40 15.05 -1.52 -18.98
CA GLN A 40 14.11 -0.41 -18.96
C GLN A 40 13.03 -0.62 -17.89
N ASN A 41 12.47 -1.82 -17.77
CA ASN A 41 11.43 -2.14 -16.78
C ASN A 41 11.96 -2.11 -15.35
N ALA A 42 13.17 -2.63 -15.11
CA ALA A 42 13.83 -2.53 -13.81
C ALA A 42 14.05 -1.07 -13.44
N PHE A 43 14.43 -0.25 -14.42
CA PHE A 43 14.56 1.18 -14.24
C PHE A 43 13.23 1.88 -14.00
N SER A 44 12.16 1.57 -14.74
CA SER A 44 10.82 2.14 -14.52
C SER A 44 10.30 1.82 -13.12
N ARG A 45 10.44 0.57 -12.64
CA ARG A 45 10.07 0.19 -11.28
C ARG A 45 10.88 0.92 -10.22
N LEU A 46 12.18 1.12 -10.48
CA LEU A 46 13.03 1.92 -9.61
C LEU A 46 12.55 3.38 -9.61
N MET A 47 12.21 3.94 -10.76
CA MET A 47 11.70 5.30 -10.85
C MET A 47 10.32 5.45 -10.24
N GLU A 48 9.39 4.51 -10.40
CA GLU A 48 8.11 4.51 -9.70
C GLU A 48 8.30 4.60 -8.18
N ARG A 49 9.28 3.86 -7.64
CA ARG A 49 9.65 3.91 -6.21
C ARG A 49 10.38 5.20 -5.81
N LEU A 50 11.29 5.70 -6.66
CA LEU A 50 12.11 6.89 -6.37
C LEU A 50 11.39 8.22 -6.67
N THR A 51 10.42 8.18 -7.58
CA THR A 51 9.61 9.31 -8.03
C THR A 51 8.16 9.09 -7.64
N GLN A 52 7.93 8.47 -6.47
CA GLN A 52 6.62 8.21 -5.88
C GLN A 52 5.82 9.52 -5.78
N PHE A 53 5.21 9.86 -6.90
CA PHE A 53 4.33 10.97 -7.19
C PHE A 53 3.19 10.34 -7.96
N GLN A 54 2.36 9.70 -7.16
CA GLN A 54 0.97 9.36 -7.38
C GLN A 54 0.22 10.68 -7.66
N GLU A 55 0.02 11.01 -8.94
CA GLU A 55 -1.06 11.93 -9.34
C GLU A 55 -2.31 11.03 -9.36
N ASP A 56 -3.10 10.81 -8.31
CA ASP A 56 -3.78 11.77 -7.42
C ASP A 56 -4.18 11.16 -6.06
N ALA A 57 -3.25 10.52 -5.35
CA ALA A 57 -3.45 10.26 -3.93
C ALA A 57 -2.23 10.77 -3.18
N VAL A 58 -2.45 11.79 -2.34
CA VAL A 58 -1.44 12.37 -1.44
C VAL A 58 -1.04 11.38 -0.34
N ILE A 59 -1.70 10.23 -0.28
CA ILE A 59 -1.50 9.12 0.64
C ILE A 59 -1.29 7.88 -0.23
N ASP A 60 -0.23 7.12 0.04
CA ASP A 60 -0.09 5.74 -0.42
C ASP A 60 -0.68 4.85 0.67
N PRO A 61 -2.03 4.64 0.70
CA PRO A 61 -2.65 3.93 1.79
C PRO A 61 -2.17 2.48 1.80
N SER A 62 -1.80 2.00 2.97
CA SER A 62 -1.64 0.56 3.19
C SER A 62 -2.95 -0.17 2.89
N ASP A 63 -2.86 -1.48 2.62
CA ASP A 63 -4.04 -2.32 2.35
C ASP A 63 -5.08 -2.23 3.48
N MET A 64 -4.62 -2.06 4.72
CA MET A 64 -5.47 -1.89 5.90
C MET A 64 -6.18 -0.54 5.90
N GLU A 65 -5.48 0.55 5.55
CA GLU A 65 -6.08 1.88 5.45
C GLU A 65 -7.07 1.95 4.27
N LEU A 66 -6.80 1.24 3.17
CA LEU A 66 -7.72 1.13 2.04
C LEU A 66 -9.00 0.37 2.43
N ALA A 67 -8.88 -0.71 3.19
CA ALA A 67 -10.02 -1.45 3.72
C ALA A 67 -10.86 -0.57 4.67
N ALA A 68 -10.21 0.22 5.54
CA ALA A 68 -10.87 1.15 6.44
C ALA A 68 -11.60 2.29 5.71
N MET A 69 -11.03 2.78 4.59
CA MET A 69 -11.73 3.74 3.72
C MET A 69 -12.99 3.13 3.11
N GLN A 70 -12.92 1.87 2.65
CA GLN A 70 -14.07 1.18 2.08
C GLN A 70 -15.16 0.90 3.11
N SER A 71 -14.81 0.57 4.35
CA SER A 71 -15.80 0.34 5.41
C SER A 71 -16.56 1.60 5.79
N ALA A 72 -15.97 2.79 5.62
CA ALA A 72 -16.63 4.05 5.91
C ALA A 72 -17.75 4.43 4.91
N LEU A 73 -17.79 3.80 3.72
CA LEU A 73 -18.79 4.12 2.69
C LEU A 73 -20.23 3.79 3.11
N GLY A 74 -20.42 2.73 3.91
CA GLY A 74 -21.75 2.35 4.42
C GLY A 74 -22.34 3.41 5.34
N PRO A 75 -21.69 3.72 6.48
CA PRO A 75 -22.14 4.76 7.41
C PRO A 75 -22.29 6.13 6.75
N LEU A 76 -21.37 6.48 5.84
CA LEU A 76 -21.48 7.70 5.04
C LEU A 76 -22.78 7.72 4.22
N GLY A 77 -23.08 6.63 3.52
CA GLY A 77 -24.29 6.50 2.72
C GLY A 77 -25.57 6.60 3.56
N GLU A 78 -25.59 5.99 4.74
CA GLU A 78 -26.70 6.10 5.69
C GLU A 78 -26.92 7.55 6.14
N TYR A 79 -25.84 8.26 6.44
CA TYR A 79 -25.92 9.66 6.83
C TYR A 79 -26.44 10.54 5.68
N VAL A 80 -25.89 10.39 4.48
CA VAL A 80 -26.34 11.15 3.29
C VAL A 80 -27.80 10.84 2.95
N ALA A 81 -28.23 9.58 3.11
CA ALA A 81 -29.63 9.21 2.92
C ALA A 81 -30.57 9.90 3.93
N SER A 82 -30.12 10.15 5.16
CA SER A 82 -30.92 10.81 6.20
C SER A 82 -31.17 12.31 5.94
N ILE A 83 -30.27 12.98 5.23
CA ILE A 83 -30.33 14.43 4.95
C ILE A 83 -30.89 14.77 3.56
N GLY A 84 -31.08 13.75 2.70
CA GLY A 84 -31.59 13.86 1.33
C GLY A 84 -30.48 13.73 0.28
N MET A 85 -30.50 12.63 -0.49
CA MET A 85 -29.48 12.34 -1.52
C MET A 85 -29.57 13.24 -2.75
N ASP A 86 -30.68 13.93 -2.94
CA ASP A 86 -30.96 14.85 -4.04
C ASP A 86 -30.36 16.24 -3.81
N ARG A 87 -29.95 16.55 -2.58
CA ARG A 87 -29.29 17.82 -2.24
C ARG A 87 -27.83 17.80 -2.66
N PRO A 88 -27.35 18.79 -3.45
CA PRO A 88 -25.94 18.91 -3.77
C PRO A 88 -25.13 19.31 -2.53
N LEU A 89 -23.86 18.92 -2.48
CA LEU A 89 -22.94 19.28 -1.38
C LEU A 89 -22.80 20.79 -1.14
N ALA A 90 -23.08 21.62 -2.16
CA ALA A 90 -23.05 23.07 -2.03
C ALA A 90 -24.14 23.62 -1.09
N ASP A 91 -25.23 22.87 -0.91
CA ASP A 91 -26.38 23.25 -0.09
C ASP A 91 -26.28 22.69 1.35
N TYR A 92 -25.14 22.11 1.71
CA TYR A 92 -24.93 21.53 3.04
C TYR A 92 -24.51 22.63 4.01
N GLY A 93 -25.21 22.70 5.14
CA GLY A 93 -24.82 23.55 6.25
C GLY A 93 -23.52 23.08 6.89
N LYS A 94 -22.86 23.97 7.63
CA LYS A 94 -21.62 23.66 8.35
C LYS A 94 -21.77 22.43 9.26
N ASP A 95 -22.89 22.32 9.98
CA ASP A 95 -23.13 21.23 10.93
C ASP A 95 -23.36 19.89 10.21
N GLU A 96 -23.93 19.91 9.01
CA GLU A 96 -24.12 18.71 8.18
C GLU A 96 -22.77 18.21 7.65
N VAL A 97 -21.91 19.13 7.19
CA VAL A 97 -20.56 18.77 6.73
C VAL A 97 -19.70 18.25 7.89
N LEU A 98 -19.78 18.87 9.07
CA LEU A 98 -19.06 18.40 10.26
C LEU A 98 -19.48 16.98 10.63
N ARG A 99 -20.78 16.72 10.66
CA ARG A 99 -21.31 15.37 10.94
C ARG A 99 -20.91 14.35 9.89
N LEU A 100 -20.85 14.74 8.61
CA LEU A 100 -20.36 13.87 7.53
C LEU A 100 -18.90 13.46 7.77
N VAL A 101 -18.05 14.40 8.17
CA VAL A 101 -16.65 14.12 8.51
C VAL A 101 -16.55 13.21 9.72
N GLU A 102 -17.33 13.47 10.78
CA GLU A 102 -17.39 12.63 11.98
C GLU A 102 -17.73 11.17 11.64
N VAL A 103 -18.81 10.95 10.87
CA VAL A 103 -19.24 9.60 10.46
C VAL A 103 -18.14 8.85 9.71
N VAL A 104 -17.43 9.52 8.81
CA VAL A 104 -16.34 8.90 8.04
C VAL A 104 -15.15 8.56 8.93
N VAL A 105 -14.73 9.50 9.79
CA VAL A 105 -13.58 9.31 10.69
C VAL A 105 -13.85 8.22 11.71
N ASP A 106 -15.05 8.20 12.31
CA ASP A 106 -15.44 7.19 13.30
C ASP A 106 -15.44 5.79 12.68
N ALA A 107 -16.05 5.63 11.50
CA ALA A 107 -16.09 4.34 10.81
C ALA A 107 -14.70 3.85 10.41
N TYR A 108 -13.84 4.76 9.95
CA TYR A 108 -12.46 4.46 9.61
C TYR A 108 -11.67 3.99 10.85
N GLN A 109 -11.75 4.75 11.96
CA GLN A 109 -11.04 4.41 13.20
C GLN A 109 -11.54 3.10 13.80
N ALA A 110 -12.85 2.86 13.79
CA ALA A 110 -13.43 1.60 14.27
C ALA A 110 -12.91 0.39 13.48
N HIS A 111 -12.82 0.49 12.15
CA HIS A 111 -12.26 -0.58 11.33
C HIS A 111 -10.77 -0.82 11.62
N MET A 112 -9.99 0.25 11.76
CA MET A 112 -8.56 0.16 12.08
C MET A 112 -8.31 -0.52 13.44
N LEU A 113 -9.11 -0.17 14.45
CA LEU A 113 -9.02 -0.81 15.77
C LEU A 113 -9.39 -2.30 15.71
N ALA A 114 -10.49 -2.64 15.04
CA ALA A 114 -10.93 -4.01 14.90
C ALA A 114 -9.90 -4.88 14.16
N GLU A 115 -9.31 -4.36 13.08
CA GLU A 115 -8.26 -5.10 12.36
C GLU A 115 -6.99 -5.24 13.21
N HIS A 116 -6.59 -4.21 13.96
CA HIS A 116 -5.46 -4.29 14.87
C HIS A 116 -5.67 -5.38 15.93
N GLU A 117 -6.84 -5.45 16.55
CA GLU A 117 -7.20 -6.49 17.50
C GLU A 117 -7.13 -7.90 16.89
N ARG A 118 -7.60 -8.06 15.64
CA ARG A 118 -7.50 -9.34 14.91
C ARG A 118 -6.05 -9.75 14.64
N MET A 119 -5.19 -8.79 14.28
CA MET A 119 -3.77 -9.05 14.07
C MET A 119 -3.09 -9.48 15.37
N VAL A 120 -3.35 -8.78 16.48
CA VAL A 120 -2.80 -9.11 17.80
C VAL A 120 -3.21 -10.52 18.24
N GLU A 121 -4.49 -10.87 18.05
CA GLU A 121 -5.00 -12.19 18.41
C GLU A 121 -4.41 -13.31 17.54
N ARG A 122 -4.24 -13.06 16.23
CA ARG A 122 -3.56 -13.99 15.32
C ARG A 122 -2.10 -14.22 15.74
N ASP A 123 -1.40 -13.16 16.11
CA ASP A 123 -0.01 -13.26 16.54
C ASP A 123 0.09 -14.00 17.88
N ARG A 124 -0.79 -13.71 18.84
CA ARG A 124 -0.88 -14.41 20.12
C ARG A 124 -1.08 -15.91 19.93
N THR A 125 -2.08 -16.29 19.15
CA THR A 125 -2.39 -17.71 18.86
C THR A 125 -1.24 -18.40 18.13
N PHE A 126 -0.55 -17.72 17.22
CA PHE A 126 0.64 -18.25 16.55
C PHE A 126 1.79 -18.53 17.53
N PHE A 127 2.08 -17.59 18.45
CA PHE A 127 3.14 -17.77 19.45
C PHE A 127 2.81 -18.90 20.44
N GLU A 128 1.56 -19.03 20.86
CA GLU A 128 1.12 -20.15 21.71
C GLU A 128 1.27 -21.52 21.02
N GLN A 129 0.95 -21.59 19.72
CA GLN A 129 1.17 -22.80 18.92
C GLN A 129 2.66 -23.15 18.79
N LEU A 130 3.52 -22.15 18.59
CA LEU A 130 4.97 -22.39 18.55
C LEU A 130 5.51 -22.87 19.90
N ALA A 131 5.07 -22.27 21.01
CA ALA A 131 5.46 -22.67 22.36
C ALA A 131 5.05 -24.12 22.67
N SER A 132 3.82 -24.51 22.32
CA SER A 132 3.34 -25.88 22.53
C SER A 132 4.11 -26.92 21.71
N ARG A 133 4.42 -26.62 20.43
CA ARG A 133 5.27 -27.50 19.59
C ARG A 133 6.68 -27.67 20.13
N LYS A 134 7.28 -26.62 20.69
CA LYS A 134 8.61 -26.69 21.30
C LYS A 134 8.60 -27.54 22.57
N ALA A 135 7.55 -27.41 23.39
CA ALA A 135 7.39 -28.19 24.61
C ALA A 135 7.26 -29.70 24.31
N THR A 136 6.49 -30.09 23.29
CA THR A 136 6.34 -31.50 22.90
C THR A 136 7.59 -32.10 22.25
N ALA A 137 8.39 -31.30 21.54
CA ALA A 137 9.66 -31.74 20.97
C ALA A 137 10.76 -31.95 22.04
N GLY A 138 10.76 -31.15 23.13
CA GLY A 138 11.73 -31.27 24.23
C GLY A 138 11.56 -32.51 25.10
N THR A 139 10.38 -33.14 25.10
CA THR A 139 10.08 -34.34 25.90
C THR A 139 10.36 -35.67 25.18
N GLY A 140 10.77 -35.65 23.91
CA GLY A 140 11.01 -36.85 23.08
C GLY A 140 12.47 -37.31 22.98
N GLY A 141 13.40 -36.69 23.71
CA GLY A 141 14.80 -37.10 23.76
C GLY A 141 15.00 -38.35 24.61
N ASP A 142 14.62 -39.51 24.09
CA ASP A 142 14.87 -40.81 24.70
C ASP A 142 16.39 -41.07 24.73
N HIS A 143 17.01 -40.93 25.90
CA HIS A 143 18.40 -41.30 26.14
C HIS A 143 18.53 -42.83 26.12
N HIS A 144 18.68 -43.41 24.92
CA HIS A 144 19.06 -44.80 24.78
C HIS A 144 20.49 -44.99 25.30
N ARG A 145 20.63 -45.40 26.58
CA ARG A 145 21.89 -45.86 27.17
C ARG A 145 22.29 -47.17 26.50
N ILE A 146 23.38 -47.14 25.76
CA ILE A 146 24.06 -48.33 25.21
C ILE A 146 24.68 -49.10 26.39
N PRO A 147 24.32 -50.37 26.65
CA PRO A 147 25.02 -51.17 27.63
C PRO A 147 26.31 -51.75 27.01
N PHE A 148 27.35 -51.82 27.85
CA PHE A 148 28.68 -52.36 27.56
C PHE A 148 28.66 -53.86 27.27
#